data_AF-A0A432FK30-F1
#
_entry.id   AF-A0A432FK30-F1
#
_cell.length_a   1.000
_cell.length_b   1.000
_cell.length_c   1.000
_cell.angle_alpha   90.00
_cell.angle_beta   90.00
_cell.angle_gamma   90.00
#
_symmetry.space_group_name_H-M   'P 1'
#
loop_
_entity.id
_entity.type
_entity.pdbx_description
1 polymer ?
#
loop_
_entity_poly.entity_id
_entity_poly.type
_entity_poly.pdbx_seq_one_letter_code
_entity_poly.pdbx_strand_id
1 'polypeptide(L)'
;MVKSQKTTTTPTETHSKFEVADEAGRPLVYPRRLSDNQREIADRYLSRLPPASRQAVLDELAGRFQAELRGMKPVYDEIRFLARLCELARSGEFHPNLGIKVHEARRAQELGRQRPAQRTASTPKESEAEREKRLAEAQRRLADMRKLLGMSAGGESHSNPEK
;
A
#
# COMPACT_ATOMS: atom_id res chain seq x y z
N MET A 1 5.19 -64.88 2.39
CA MET A 1 4.17 -63.87 2.75
C MET A 1 4.87 -62.52 2.90
N VAL A 2 4.31 -61.53 2.20
CA VAL A 2 4.69 -60.13 1.94
C VAL A 2 5.64 -59.38 2.91
N LYS A 3 6.63 -58.70 2.31
CA LYS A 3 7.44 -57.62 2.91
C LYS A 3 6.57 -56.36 3.09
N SER A 4 6.55 -55.77 4.28
CA SER A 4 5.97 -54.44 4.50
C SER A 4 7.06 -53.38 4.44
N GLN A 5 7.10 -52.61 3.35
CA GLN A 5 7.90 -51.39 3.26
C GLN A 5 7.11 -50.25 3.93
N LYS A 6 7.71 -49.60 4.93
CA LYS A 6 7.17 -48.41 5.58
C LYS A 6 7.56 -47.18 4.75
N THR A 7 6.66 -46.73 3.89
CA THR A 7 6.83 -45.49 3.13
C THR A 7 6.70 -44.30 4.08
N THR A 8 7.79 -43.57 4.29
CA THR A 8 7.77 -42.29 5.02
C THR A 8 7.51 -41.19 4.00
N THR A 9 6.30 -40.65 3.99
CA THR A 9 5.95 -39.47 3.19
C THR A 9 6.50 -38.24 3.90
N THR A 10 7.64 -37.75 3.44
CA THR A 10 8.12 -36.41 3.78
C THR A 10 7.09 -35.39 3.29
N PRO A 11 6.58 -34.46 4.13
CA PRO A 11 5.75 -33.39 3.63
C PRO A 11 6.59 -32.55 2.67
N THR A 12 6.16 -32.46 1.42
CA THR A 12 6.67 -31.48 0.47
C THR A 12 6.38 -30.11 1.04
N GLU A 13 7.38 -29.51 1.71
CA GLU A 13 7.40 -28.09 1.96
C GLU A 13 7.24 -27.41 0.60
N THR A 14 6.09 -26.77 0.43
CA THR A 14 5.86 -25.87 -0.69
C THR A 14 6.75 -24.67 -0.44
N HIS A 15 8.01 -24.76 -0.83
CA HIS A 15 8.95 -23.64 -0.79
C HIS A 15 8.35 -22.51 -1.62
N SER A 16 7.95 -21.45 -0.93
CA SER A 16 7.30 -20.29 -1.50
C SER A 16 8.30 -19.55 -2.40
N LYS A 17 8.22 -19.88 -3.69
CA LYS A 17 8.39 -19.03 -4.88
C LYS A 17 8.99 -17.65 -4.57
N PHE A 18 10.19 -17.36 -5.07
CA PHE A 18 11.01 -16.13 -4.88
C PHE A 18 12.02 -16.20 -3.72
N GLU A 19 13.07 -17.03 -3.87
CA GLU A 19 14.20 -17.10 -2.93
C GLU A 19 15.17 -15.92 -3.03
N VAL A 20 14.92 -14.97 -3.95
CA VAL A 20 15.79 -13.83 -4.15
C VAL A 20 15.44 -12.72 -3.17
N ALA A 21 16.39 -12.42 -2.30
CA ALA A 21 16.30 -11.35 -1.32
C ALA A 21 17.15 -10.13 -1.71
N ASP A 22 16.88 -9.00 -1.06
CA ASP A 22 17.75 -7.82 -1.06
C ASP A 22 19.01 -8.03 -0.20
N GLU A 23 19.84 -7.00 -0.08
CA GLU A 23 21.07 -7.02 0.73
C GLU A 23 20.83 -7.35 2.21
N ALA A 24 19.68 -6.98 2.77
CA ALA A 24 19.31 -7.24 4.15
C ALA A 24 18.58 -8.58 4.33
N GLY A 25 18.54 -9.44 3.29
CA GLY A 25 17.82 -10.71 3.32
C GLY A 25 16.30 -10.54 3.31
N ARG A 26 15.78 -9.36 2.96
CA ARG A 26 14.35 -9.10 2.92
C ARG A 26 13.78 -9.53 1.57
N PRO A 27 12.51 -10.00 1.55
CA PRO A 27 11.83 -10.31 0.30
C PRO A 27 11.76 -9.09 -0.62
N LEU A 28 12.03 -9.29 -1.91
CA LEU A 28 11.93 -8.24 -2.92
C LEU A 28 10.48 -7.77 -3.12
N VAL A 29 10.31 -6.47 -3.33
CA VAL A 29 9.00 -5.85 -3.61
C VAL A 29 8.83 -5.67 -5.11
N TYR A 30 8.07 -6.56 -5.74
CA TYR A 30 7.80 -6.53 -7.18
C TYR A 30 6.65 -5.58 -7.54
N PRO A 31 6.74 -4.86 -8.68
CA PRO A 31 5.66 -4.04 -9.20
C PRO A 31 4.34 -4.82 -9.36
N ARG A 32 3.21 -4.25 -8.92
CA ARG A 32 1.88 -4.90 -8.97
C ARG A 32 1.43 -5.34 -10.36
N ARG A 33 1.92 -4.67 -11.40
CA ARG A 33 1.60 -4.97 -12.80
C ARG A 33 2.19 -6.31 -13.29
N LEU A 34 3.27 -6.80 -12.66
CA LEU A 34 3.84 -8.10 -13.02
C LEU A 34 2.96 -9.23 -12.49
N SER A 35 2.52 -10.12 -13.39
CA SER A 35 1.87 -11.39 -13.04
C SER A 35 2.82 -12.36 -12.34
N ASP A 36 2.31 -13.43 -11.73
CA ASP A 36 3.13 -14.41 -11.02
C ASP A 36 4.18 -15.08 -11.92
N ASN A 37 3.79 -15.45 -13.14
CA ASN A 37 4.72 -16.02 -14.13
C ASN A 37 5.82 -15.00 -14.52
N GLN A 38 5.45 -13.72 -14.67
CA GLN A 38 6.42 -12.65 -14.94
C GLN A 38 7.37 -12.43 -13.77
N ARG A 39 6.88 -12.54 -12.53
CA ARG A 39 7.70 -12.45 -11.31
C ARG A 39 8.71 -13.59 -11.26
N GLU A 40 8.35 -14.81 -11.66
CA GLU A 40 9.31 -15.94 -11.73
C GLU A 40 10.42 -15.70 -12.74
N ILE A 41 10.05 -15.16 -13.91
CA ILE A 41 11.04 -14.82 -14.94
C ILE A 41 11.94 -13.69 -14.43
N ALA A 42 11.36 -12.67 -13.80
CA ALA A 42 12.10 -11.56 -13.19
C ALA A 42 13.09 -12.07 -12.13
N ASP A 43 12.67 -12.99 -11.27
CA ASP A 43 13.48 -13.61 -10.22
C ASP A 43 14.76 -14.24 -10.80
N ARG A 44 14.62 -14.98 -11.89
CA ARG A 44 15.78 -15.58 -12.59
C ARG A 44 16.76 -14.53 -13.11
N TYR A 45 16.30 -13.37 -13.58
CA TYR A 45 17.19 -12.29 -13.98
C TYR A 45 17.86 -11.61 -12.76
N LEU A 46 17.09 -11.35 -11.70
CA LEU A 46 17.56 -10.64 -10.50
C LEU A 46 18.53 -11.49 -9.67
N SER A 47 18.39 -12.82 -9.66
CA SER A 47 19.31 -13.74 -8.99
C SER A 47 20.77 -13.57 -9.44
N ARG A 48 20.98 -13.12 -10.68
CA ARG A 48 22.29 -12.87 -11.29
C ARG A 48 22.90 -11.52 -10.92
N LEU A 49 22.16 -10.67 -10.21
CA LEU A 49 22.63 -9.37 -9.72
C LEU A 49 23.13 -9.48 -8.29
N PRO A 50 24.06 -8.60 -7.88
CA PRO A 50 24.36 -8.38 -6.47
C PRO A 50 23.09 -8.03 -5.69
N PRO A 51 22.89 -8.56 -4.46
CA PRO A 51 21.69 -8.30 -3.65
C PRO A 51 21.33 -6.82 -3.50
N ALA A 52 22.34 -5.96 -3.34
CA ALA A 52 22.17 -4.51 -3.22
C ALA A 52 21.50 -3.84 -4.43
N SER A 53 21.66 -4.40 -5.64
CA SER A 53 21.15 -3.82 -6.88
C SER A 53 19.73 -4.28 -7.23
N ARG A 54 19.29 -5.41 -6.67
CA ARG A 54 18.05 -6.10 -7.10
C ARG A 54 16.81 -5.25 -6.90
N GLN A 55 16.66 -4.68 -5.71
CA GLN A 55 15.49 -3.86 -5.40
C GLN A 55 15.52 -2.53 -6.16
N ALA A 56 16.69 -1.93 -6.39
CA ALA A 56 16.81 -0.70 -7.16
C ALA A 56 16.34 -0.88 -8.62
N VAL A 57 16.67 -2.02 -9.23
CA VAL A 57 16.18 -2.39 -10.57
C VAL A 57 14.65 -2.55 -10.61
N LEU A 58 14.06 -3.19 -9.60
CA LEU A 58 12.61 -3.32 -9.49
C LEU A 58 11.92 -1.97 -9.26
N ASP A 59 12.52 -1.11 -8.45
CA ASP A 59 12.01 0.24 -8.18
C ASP A 59 12.05 1.08 -9.46
N GLU A 60 13.08 0.95 -10.31
CA GLU A 60 13.15 1.63 -11.61
C GLU A 60 12.04 1.16 -12.57
N LEU A 61 11.81 -0.16 -12.66
CA LEU A 61 10.69 -0.71 -13.44
C LEU A 61 9.33 -0.18 -12.94
N ALA A 62 9.12 -0.15 -11.62
CA ALA A 62 7.91 0.42 -11.04
C ALA A 62 7.76 1.91 -11.37
N GLY A 63 8.85 2.67 -11.27
CA GLY A 63 8.89 4.09 -11.61
C GLY A 63 8.53 4.33 -13.06
N ARG A 64 8.96 3.43 -13.95
CA ARG A 64 8.59 3.46 -15.36
C ARG A 64 7.08 3.29 -15.56
N PHE A 65 6.44 2.31 -14.91
CA PHE A 65 4.99 2.16 -14.97
C PHE A 65 4.24 3.38 -14.42
N GLN A 66 4.73 3.99 -13.34
CA GLN A 66 4.12 5.22 -12.80
C GLN A 66 4.24 6.40 -13.76
N ALA A 67 5.33 6.48 -14.52
CA ALA A 67 5.53 7.54 -15.50
C ALA A 67 4.57 7.42 -16.69
N GLU A 68 4.17 6.21 -17.07
CA GLU A 68 3.14 5.97 -18.10
C GLU A 68 1.80 6.60 -17.73
N LEU A 69 1.41 6.47 -16.46
CA LEU A 69 0.21 7.11 -15.91
C LEU A 69 0.27 8.66 -15.97
N ARG A 70 1.46 9.22 -16.17
CA ARG A 70 1.71 10.67 -16.29
C ARG A 70 1.97 11.10 -17.74
N GLY A 71 1.64 10.24 -18.72
CA GLY A 71 1.73 10.57 -20.15
C GLY A 71 3.03 10.15 -20.84
N MET A 72 3.92 9.43 -20.16
CA MET A 72 5.11 8.85 -20.83
C MET A 72 4.73 7.64 -21.69
N LYS A 73 5.57 7.33 -22.68
CA LYS A 73 5.36 6.17 -23.57
C LYS A 73 5.27 4.86 -22.77
N PRO A 74 4.22 4.04 -22.98
CA PRO A 74 4.05 2.77 -22.29
C PRO A 74 5.18 1.78 -22.51
N VAL A 75 5.52 1.01 -21.48
CA VAL A 75 6.32 -0.20 -21.59
C VAL A 75 5.36 -1.35 -21.85
N TYR A 76 5.39 -1.89 -23.07
CA TYR A 76 4.56 -3.04 -23.45
C TYR A 76 5.22 -4.38 -23.14
N ASP A 77 6.55 -4.41 -23.07
CA ASP A 77 7.32 -5.62 -22.79
C ASP A 77 8.08 -5.44 -21.47
N GLU A 78 7.41 -5.75 -20.36
CA GLU A 78 7.93 -5.52 -19.02
C GLU A 78 9.17 -6.37 -18.74
N ILE A 79 9.20 -7.60 -19.26
CA ILE A 79 10.29 -8.55 -19.01
C ILE A 79 11.53 -8.19 -19.82
N ARG A 80 11.39 -7.82 -21.10
CA ARG A 80 12.56 -7.35 -21.87
C ARG A 80 13.13 -6.06 -21.29
N PHE A 81 12.27 -5.14 -20.85
CA PHE A 81 12.73 -3.93 -20.19
C PHE A 81 13.51 -4.24 -18.92
N LEU A 82 12.97 -5.12 -18.06
CA LEU A 82 13.66 -5.57 -16.85
C LEU A 82 15.00 -6.24 -17.17
N ALA A 83 15.04 -7.14 -18.17
CA ALA A 83 16.25 -7.82 -18.58
C ALA A 83 17.35 -6.82 -18.98
N ARG A 84 16.97 -5.75 -19.70
CA ARG A 84 17.90 -4.67 -20.06
C ARG A 84 18.41 -3.91 -18.83
N LEU A 85 17.56 -3.62 -17.85
CA LEU A 85 17.99 -3.00 -16.60
C LEU A 85 18.99 -3.90 -15.86
N CYS A 86 18.74 -5.20 -15.81
CA CYS A 86 19.65 -6.18 -15.20
C CYS A 86 21.00 -6.26 -15.93
N GLU A 87 21.02 -6.16 -17.26
CA GLU A 87 22.27 -6.06 -18.03
C GLU A 87 23.08 -4.83 -17.66
N LEU A 88 22.44 -3.66 -17.62
CA LEU A 88 23.08 -2.40 -17.21
C LEU A 88 23.58 -2.48 -15.77
N ALA A 89 22.84 -3.14 -14.87
CA ALA A 89 23.25 -3.31 -13.49
C ALA A 89 24.49 -4.20 -13.36
N ARG A 90 24.62 -5.22 -14.22
CA ARG A 90 25.81 -6.06 -14.29
C ARG A 90 27.02 -5.35 -14.88
N SER A 91 26.82 -4.46 -15.87
CA SER A 91 27.90 -3.68 -16.45
C SER A 91 28.33 -2.49 -15.60
N GLY A 92 27.58 -2.16 -14.53
CA GLY A 92 27.82 -0.98 -13.70
C GLY A 92 27.32 0.32 -14.34
N GLU A 93 26.57 0.26 -15.44
CA GLU A 93 26.02 1.41 -16.15
C GLU A 93 24.59 1.77 -15.69
N PHE A 94 24.02 0.95 -14.80
CA PHE A 94 22.70 1.21 -14.25
C PHE A 94 22.71 2.39 -13.28
N HIS A 95 21.97 3.43 -13.66
CA HIS A 95 21.72 4.60 -12.83
C HIS A 95 20.22 4.73 -12.56
N PRO A 96 19.75 4.53 -11.32
CA PRO A 96 18.37 4.75 -10.95
C PRO A 96 17.94 6.19 -11.27
N ASN A 97 16.76 6.36 -11.84
CA ASN A 97 16.18 7.66 -12.16
C ASN A 97 14.74 7.75 -11.67
N LEU A 98 13.84 6.96 -12.27
CA LEU A 98 12.44 6.90 -11.85
C LEU A 98 12.30 6.10 -10.54
N GLY A 99 13.19 5.14 -10.32
CA GLY A 99 13.20 4.29 -9.13
C GLY A 99 13.52 5.02 -7.83
N ILE A 100 14.18 6.17 -7.87
CA ILE A 100 14.50 6.96 -6.67
C ILE A 100 13.21 7.34 -5.92
N LYS A 101 12.22 7.88 -6.65
CA LYS A 101 10.93 8.28 -6.07
C LYS A 101 10.15 7.08 -5.51
N VAL A 102 10.28 5.92 -6.15
CA VAL A 102 9.63 4.68 -5.69
C VAL A 102 10.29 4.16 -4.42
N HIS A 103 11.62 4.16 -4.38
CA HIS A 103 12.40 3.76 -3.20
C HIS A 103 12.04 4.63 -1.99
N GLU A 104 12.02 5.96 -2.16
CA GLU A 104 11.65 6.90 -1.10
C GLU A 104 10.23 6.67 -0.59
N ALA A 105 9.26 6.48 -1.50
CA ALA A 105 7.88 6.21 -1.13
C ALA A 105 7.74 4.90 -0.34
N ARG A 106 8.45 3.85 -0.76
CA ARG A 106 8.49 2.55 -0.06
C ARG A 106 9.10 2.70 1.34
N ARG A 107 10.24 3.37 1.46
CA ARG A 107 10.89 3.63 2.75
C ARG A 107 10.02 4.48 3.69
N ALA A 108 9.32 5.48 3.16
CA ALA A 108 8.39 6.30 3.92
C ALA A 108 7.19 5.47 4.44
N GLN A 109 6.67 4.55 3.62
CA GLN A 109 5.61 3.65 4.03
C GLN A 109 6.06 2.68 5.14
N GLU A 110 7.27 2.13 5.03
CA GLU A 110 7.87 1.28 6.06
C GLU A 110 8.04 2.03 7.38
N LEU A 111 8.57 3.26 7.35
CA LEU A 111 8.71 4.09 8.54
C LEU A 111 7.35 4.51 9.13
N GLY A 112 6.37 4.79 8.28
CA GLY A 112 5.00 5.09 8.68
C GLY A 112 4.28 3.92 9.35
N ARG A 113 4.58 2.69 8.93
CA ARG A 113 4.10 1.45 9.58
C ARG A 113 4.79 1.19 10.92
N GLN A 114 6.06 1.56 11.05
CA GLN A 114 6.83 1.40 12.28
C GLN A 114 6.52 2.49 13.32
N ARG A 115 5.97 3.64 12.91
CA ARG A 115 5.35 4.56 13.86
C ARG A 115 4.09 3.88 14.41
N PRO A 116 4.01 3.59 15.72
CA PRO A 116 2.74 3.20 16.31
C PRO A 116 1.72 4.29 15.96
N ALA A 117 0.46 3.90 15.79
CA ALA A 117 -0.67 4.77 15.51
C ALA A 117 -0.88 5.79 16.66
N GLN A 118 0.04 6.74 16.80
CA GLN A 118 0.03 7.81 17.81
C GLN A 118 -0.82 8.98 17.33
N ARG A 119 -1.81 8.71 16.46
CA ARG A 119 -2.73 9.69 15.89
C ARG A 119 -4.21 9.41 16.18
N THR A 120 -4.53 8.46 17.06
CA THR A 120 -5.91 8.31 17.59
C THR A 120 -5.99 8.19 19.11
N ALA A 121 -4.88 8.37 19.84
CA ALA A 121 -4.89 8.30 21.31
C ALA A 121 -4.27 9.55 21.95
N SER A 122 -4.89 10.70 21.71
CA SER A 122 -4.65 11.90 22.53
C SER A 122 -5.84 12.85 22.51
N THR A 123 -7.04 12.32 22.74
CA THR A 123 -7.93 13.04 23.66
C THR A 123 -7.72 12.38 25.03
N PRO A 124 -7.44 13.15 26.09
CA PRO A 124 -7.67 12.67 27.45
C PRO A 124 -9.06 12.02 27.49
N LYS A 125 -9.25 10.94 28.25
CA LYS A 125 -10.59 10.39 28.50
C LYS A 125 -11.43 11.51 29.11
N GLU A 126 -12.18 12.22 28.26
CA GLU A 126 -13.11 13.26 28.66
C GLU A 126 -14.11 12.62 29.61
N SER A 127 -14.25 13.19 30.80
CA SER A 127 -15.24 12.70 31.77
C SER A 127 -16.64 12.85 31.17
N GLU A 128 -17.59 12.01 31.60
CA GLU A 128 -18.98 12.10 31.12
C GLU A 128 -19.56 13.51 31.32
N ALA A 129 -19.19 14.17 32.42
CA ALA A 129 -19.58 15.55 32.72
C ALA A 129 -19.05 16.59 31.70
N GLU A 130 -17.82 16.43 31.21
CA GLU A 130 -17.26 17.32 30.18
C GLU A 130 -17.92 17.08 28.82
N ARG A 131 -18.20 15.81 28.50
CA ARG A 131 -18.90 15.43 27.28
C ARG A 131 -20.33 16.00 27.26
N GLU A 132 -21.03 15.93 28.38
CA GLU A 132 -22.38 16.48 28.54
C GLU A 132 -22.39 18.01 28.42
N LYS A 133 -21.44 18.71 29.06
CA LYS A 133 -21.28 20.16 28.90
C LYS A 133 -21.04 20.57 27.45
N ARG A 134 -20.18 19.84 26.74
CA ARG A 134 -19.87 20.12 25.34
C ARG A 134 -21.10 19.93 24.44
N LEU A 135 -21.88 18.87 24.68
CA LEU A 135 -23.13 18.61 23.95
C LEU A 135 -24.18 19.69 24.24
N ALA A 136 -24.33 20.10 25.49
CA ALA A 136 -25.25 21.17 25.87
C ALA A 136 -24.86 22.51 25.21
N GLU A 137 -23.57 22.82 25.17
CA GLU A 137 -23.08 24.03 24.50
C GLU A 137 -23.28 23.98 22.98
N ALA A 138 -23.02 22.83 22.36
CA ALA A 138 -23.28 22.62 20.93
C ALA A 138 -24.77 22.75 20.59
N GLN A 139 -25.65 22.17 21.43
CA GLN A 139 -27.10 22.30 21.29
C GLN A 139 -27.56 23.74 21.43
N ARG A 140 -27.00 24.50 22.39
CA ARG A 140 -27.31 25.92 22.56
C ARG A 140 -26.90 26.74 21.33
N ARG A 141 -25.69 26.53 20.82
CA ARG A 141 -25.21 27.19 19.60
C ARG A 141 -26.08 26.86 18.39
N LEU A 142 -26.52 25.61 18.25
CA LEU A 142 -27.45 25.20 17.20
C LEU A 142 -28.83 25.85 17.36
N ALA A 143 -29.35 25.94 18.59
CA ALA A 143 -30.62 26.61 18.86
C ALA A 143 -30.55 28.12 18.53
N ASP A 144 -29.43 28.77 18.89
CA ASP A 144 -29.18 30.18 18.58
C ASP A 144 -29.09 30.39 17.06
N MET A 145 -28.36 29.54 16.34
CA MET A 145 -28.31 29.59 14.86
C MET A 145 -29.69 29.35 14.24
N ARG A 146 -30.47 28.39 14.77
CA ARG A 146 -31.81 28.10 14.25
C ARG A 146 -32.77 29.27 14.44
N LYS A 147 -32.66 29.97 15.58
CA LYS A 147 -33.42 31.20 15.87
C LYS A 147 -32.99 32.34 14.94
N LEU A 148 -31.69 32.48 14.68
CA LEU A 148 -31.15 33.48 13.75
C LEU A 148 -31.63 33.27 12.32
N LEU A 149 -31.78 32.00 11.90
CA LEU A 149 -32.28 31.61 10.57
C LEU A 149 -33.82 31.60 10.47
N GLY A 150 -34.57 32.01 11.51
CA GLY A 150 -36.04 32.07 11.46
C GLY A 150 -36.73 30.71 11.39
N MET A 151 -36.03 29.62 11.70
CA MET A 151 -36.56 28.26 11.64
C MET A 151 -37.25 27.90 12.96
N SER A 152 -38.55 28.18 13.07
CA SER A 152 -39.34 27.69 14.21
C SER A 152 -39.58 26.18 14.08
N ALA A 153 -39.36 25.43 15.17
CA ALA A 153 -39.83 24.05 15.25
C ALA A 153 -41.31 24.07 15.62
N GLY A 154 -42.16 23.99 14.61
CA GLY A 154 -43.60 23.93 14.78
C GLY A 154 -44.25 23.76 13.43
N GLY A 155 -44.52 22.52 13.05
CA GLY A 155 -45.54 22.27 12.05
C GLY A 155 -46.88 22.68 12.65
N GLU A 156 -47.51 23.69 12.08
CA GLU A 156 -48.94 23.94 12.26
C GLU A 156 -49.68 23.43 11.02
N SER A 157 -50.50 22.43 11.30
CA SER A 157 -51.49 21.80 10.44
C SER A 157 -52.40 22.85 9.79
N HIS A 158 -52.35 22.98 8.47
CA HIS A 158 -53.41 23.68 7.74
C HIS A 158 -54.65 22.79 7.70
N SER A 159 -55.55 22.99 8.66
CA SER A 159 -56.95 22.58 8.59
C SER A 159 -57.66 23.33 7.45
N ASN A 160 -58.26 22.56 6.55
CA ASN A 160 -59.15 22.98 5.48
C ASN A 160 -60.47 23.56 6.06
N PRO A 161 -60.98 24.70 5.57
CA PRO A 161 -62.38 25.04 5.77
C PRO A 161 -63.19 24.79 4.49
N GLU A 162 -64.20 23.92 4.61
CA GLU A 162 -65.36 23.89 3.72
C GLU A 162 -66.18 25.19 3.89
N LYS A 163 -66.48 25.86 2.78
CA LYS A 163 -67.84 26.26 2.37
C LYS A 163 -67.83 26.87 0.97
#